data_AF-A0A1I2N4D5-F1
#
_entry.id   AF-A0A1I2N4D5-F1
#
_cell.length_a   1.000
_cell.length_b   1.000
_cell.length_c   1.000
_cell.angle_alpha   90.00
_cell.angle_beta   90.00
_cell.angle_gamma   90.00
#
_symmetry.space_group_name_H-M   'P 1'
#
loop_
_entity.id
_entity.type
_entity.pdbx_description
1 polymer ?
#
loop_
_entity_poly.entity_id
_entity_poly.type
_entity_poly.pdbx_seq_one_letter_code
_entity_poly.pdbx_strand_id
1 'polypeptide(L)'
;MGLIAAVAGFSAVMVAPDANAAATTLGAAAQQSGRYFGTAIAASRLSNSTYSSIAGREFDMVTAENEMKPDATEPNRGQFNFSAGDQIYNWATQRGMKVRGHTLAWHAQQPQFWGSLSGSGLRQAMIDHINGVMAHYKGKLAAWDVV
;
A
#
# COMPACT_ATOMS: atom_id res chain seq x y z
N MET A 1 -40.34 -58.75 22.99
CA MET A 1 -39.97 -57.82 21.90
C MET A 1 -40.32 -56.41 22.35
N GLY A 2 -39.37 -55.67 22.93
CA GLY A 2 -39.58 -54.28 23.36
C GLY A 2 -38.39 -53.45 22.92
N LEU A 3 -38.61 -52.53 21.98
CA LEU A 3 -37.59 -51.62 21.46
C LEU A 3 -37.35 -50.50 22.50
N ILE A 4 -36.11 -50.36 22.95
CA ILE A 4 -35.64 -49.17 23.69
C ILE A 4 -35.06 -48.21 22.64
N ALA A 5 -35.73 -47.08 22.41
CA ALA A 5 -35.21 -46.00 21.58
C ALA A 5 -34.27 -45.12 22.41
N ALA A 6 -32.97 -45.17 22.10
CA ALA A 6 -31.98 -44.29 22.69
C ALA A 6 -32.00 -42.94 21.96
N VAL A 7 -32.37 -41.87 22.68
CA VAL A 7 -32.30 -40.50 22.16
C VAL A 7 -30.87 -40.00 22.37
N ALA A 8 -30.08 -39.94 21.30
CA ALA A 8 -28.76 -39.32 21.33
C ALA A 8 -28.90 -37.79 21.31
N GLY A 9 -28.62 -37.15 22.44
CA GLY A 9 -28.58 -35.69 22.53
C GLY A 9 -27.37 -35.12 21.79
N PHE A 10 -27.62 -34.40 20.69
CA PHE A 10 -26.60 -33.56 20.06
C PHE A 10 -26.33 -32.36 20.96
N SER A 11 -25.19 -32.35 21.64
CA SER A 11 -24.68 -31.14 22.29
C SER A 11 -24.03 -30.27 21.22
N ALA A 12 -24.72 -29.20 20.82
CA ALA A 12 -24.11 -28.15 20.01
C ALA A 12 -23.12 -27.39 20.90
N VAL A 13 -21.82 -27.60 20.67
CA VAL A 13 -20.78 -26.74 21.25
C VAL A 13 -20.90 -25.38 20.58
N MET A 14 -21.52 -24.43 21.27
CA MET A 14 -21.47 -23.02 20.89
C MET A 14 -20.05 -22.53 21.14
N VAL A 15 -19.21 -22.57 20.10
CA VAL A 15 -17.94 -21.85 20.11
C VAL A 15 -18.32 -20.37 20.13
N ALA A 16 -18.26 -19.76 21.31
CA ALA A 16 -18.30 -18.31 21.40
C ALA A 16 -17.16 -17.77 20.53
N PRO A 17 -17.41 -16.79 19.64
CA PRO A 17 -16.31 -16.17 18.94
C PRO A 17 -15.37 -15.62 20.00
N ASP A 18 -14.09 -15.98 19.91
CA ASP A 18 -13.07 -15.44 20.80
C ASP A 18 -13.27 -13.91 20.84
N ALA A 19 -13.54 -13.38 22.02
CA ALA A 19 -13.56 -11.95 22.24
C ALA A 19 -12.18 -11.45 21.77
N ASN A 20 -12.15 -10.77 20.62
CA ASN A 20 -10.95 -10.27 19.92
C ASN A 20 -9.82 -10.07 20.94
N ALA A 21 -8.89 -11.03 21.01
CA ALA A 21 -7.70 -10.82 21.82
C ALA A 21 -7.11 -9.47 21.38
N ALA A 22 -6.85 -8.58 22.33
CA ALA A 22 -6.40 -7.23 22.01
C ALA A 22 -5.17 -7.34 21.09
N ALA A 23 -5.30 -6.88 19.85
CA ALA A 23 -4.18 -6.94 18.92
C ALA A 23 -3.04 -6.09 19.49
N THR A 24 -1.81 -6.58 19.35
CA THR A 24 -0.63 -5.96 19.96
C THR A 24 0.10 -5.01 19.03
N THR A 25 -0.36 -4.85 17.79
CA THR A 25 0.21 -3.96 16.77
C THR A 25 -0.87 -3.14 16.08
N LEU A 26 -0.49 -1.99 15.52
CA LEU A 26 -1.45 -1.03 14.95
C LEU A 26 -2.25 -1.63 13.78
N GLY A 27 -1.57 -2.28 12.83
CA GLY A 27 -2.19 -2.92 11.67
C GLY A 27 -3.13 -4.05 12.06
N ALA A 28 -2.70 -4.94 12.97
CA ALA A 28 -3.55 -6.04 13.45
C ALA A 28 -4.81 -5.51 14.15
N ALA A 29 -4.68 -4.44 14.95
CA ALA A 29 -5.83 -3.82 15.61
C ALA A 29 -6.79 -3.17 14.59
N ALA A 30 -6.28 -2.51 13.55
CA ALA A 30 -7.11 -1.94 12.50
C ALA A 30 -7.90 -3.02 11.72
N GLN A 31 -7.25 -4.15 11.43
CA GLN A 31 -7.83 -5.27 10.68
C GLN A 31 -9.03 -5.91 11.39
N GLN A 32 -9.08 -5.90 12.73
CA GLN A 32 -10.25 -6.38 13.50
C GLN A 32 -11.54 -5.63 13.13
N SER A 33 -11.44 -4.44 12.55
CA SER A 33 -12.57 -3.63 12.07
C SER A 33 -12.62 -3.50 10.53
N GLY A 34 -11.86 -4.29 9.80
CA GLY A 34 -11.75 -4.23 8.34
C GLY A 34 -11.02 -2.99 7.81
N ARG A 35 -10.21 -2.32 8.64
CA ARG A 35 -9.40 -1.15 8.29
C ARG A 35 -7.91 -1.51 8.17
N TYR A 36 -7.12 -0.55 7.70
CA TYR A 36 -5.66 -0.62 7.70
C TYR A 36 -5.07 0.47 8.60
N PHE A 37 -3.84 0.29 9.04
CA PHE A 37 -3.01 1.32 9.66
C PHE A 37 -1.69 1.41 8.91
N GLY A 38 -1.41 2.56 8.31
CA GLY A 38 -0.28 2.71 7.41
C GLY A 38 0.72 3.79 7.81
N THR A 39 1.86 3.78 7.11
CA THR A 39 2.92 4.78 7.26
C THR A 39 3.54 5.18 5.93
N ALA A 40 4.25 6.30 5.91
CA ALA A 40 5.14 6.66 4.81
C ALA A 40 6.50 5.96 4.98
N ILE A 41 7.03 5.43 3.88
CA ILE A 41 8.32 4.73 3.82
C ILE A 41 9.26 5.48 2.89
N ALA A 42 10.50 5.69 3.34
CA ALA A 42 11.60 6.16 2.50
C ALA A 42 12.54 5.01 2.16
N ALA A 43 12.87 4.83 0.88
CA ALA A 43 13.75 3.76 0.42
C ALA A 43 15.15 3.83 1.07
N SER A 44 15.65 5.05 1.30
CA SER A 44 16.93 5.33 1.95
C SER A 44 17.00 4.90 3.43
N ARG A 45 15.85 4.68 4.08
CA ARG A 45 15.76 4.27 5.49
C ARG A 45 15.59 2.75 5.65
N LEU A 46 15.36 2.01 4.56
CA LEU A 46 15.08 0.57 4.64
C LEU A 46 16.26 -0.28 5.13
N SER A 47 17.49 0.21 5.00
CA SER A 47 18.69 -0.43 5.58
C SER A 47 18.84 -0.22 7.09
N ASN A 48 18.09 0.71 7.69
CA ASN A 48 18.07 0.90 9.13
C ASN A 48 17.20 -0.19 9.77
N SER A 49 17.82 -1.06 10.57
CA SER A 49 17.14 -2.21 11.19
C SER A 49 16.05 -1.81 12.17
N THR A 50 16.25 -0.75 12.95
CA THR A 50 15.24 -0.22 13.88
C THR A 50 14.02 0.30 13.12
N TYR A 51 14.24 1.10 12.08
CA TYR A 51 13.16 1.63 11.24
C TYR A 51 12.37 0.52 10.55
N SER A 52 13.07 -0.38 9.85
CA SER A 52 12.42 -1.45 9.09
C SER A 52 11.75 -2.50 9.96
N SER A 53 12.26 -2.76 11.17
CA SER A 53 11.62 -3.69 12.12
C SER A 53 10.35 -3.12 12.74
N ILE A 54 10.36 -1.85 13.16
CA ILE A 54 9.16 -1.19 13.69
C ILE A 54 8.12 -1.07 12.58
N ALA A 55 8.51 -0.57 11.41
CA ALA A 55 7.59 -0.42 10.29
C ALA A 55 7.03 -1.77 9.83
N GLY A 56 7.87 -2.80 9.78
CA GLY A 56 7.53 -4.18 9.45
C GLY A 56 6.51 -4.81 10.41
N ARG A 57 6.56 -4.43 11.69
CA ARG A 57 5.70 -4.98 12.74
C ARG A 57 4.36 -4.25 12.86
N GLU A 58 4.39 -2.92 12.77
CA GLU A 58 3.25 -2.10 13.15
C GLU A 58 2.24 -1.86 12.02
N PHE A 59 2.66 -1.86 10.76
CA PHE A 59 1.83 -1.36 9.67
C PHE A 59 1.44 -2.45 8.67
N ASP A 60 0.26 -2.31 8.05
CA ASP A 60 -0.24 -3.21 7.00
C ASP A 60 -0.53 -2.49 5.67
N MET A 61 -0.23 -1.19 5.62
CA MET A 61 -0.30 -0.34 4.44
C MET A 61 0.92 0.59 4.39
N VAL A 62 1.50 0.79 3.22
CA VAL A 62 2.58 1.76 3.03
C VAL A 62 2.28 2.75 1.93
N THR A 63 2.87 3.93 2.04
CA THR A 63 2.93 4.93 0.98
C THR A 63 4.40 5.29 0.77
N ALA A 64 4.90 5.35 -0.46
CA ALA A 64 6.24 5.86 -0.71
C ALA A 64 6.29 7.35 -0.33
N GLU A 65 7.25 7.76 0.49
CA GLU A 65 7.32 9.14 0.99
C GLU A 65 7.60 10.13 -0.16
N ASN A 66 8.46 9.73 -1.11
CA ASN A 66 8.81 10.54 -2.28
C ASN A 66 9.00 9.73 -3.57
N GLU A 67 9.26 8.44 -3.46
CA GLU A 67 9.80 7.60 -4.53
C GLU A 67 8.79 7.26 -5.63
N MET A 68 7.52 7.62 -5.44
CA MET A 68 6.46 7.51 -6.44
C MET A 68 5.93 8.87 -6.92
N LYS A 69 6.59 9.98 -6.54
CA LYS A 69 6.23 11.33 -7.00
C LYS A 69 6.72 11.59 -8.44
N PRO A 70 6.22 12.64 -9.11
CA PRO A 70 6.52 12.87 -10.51
C PRO A 70 8.01 13.05 -10.83
N ASP A 71 8.74 13.81 -10.01
CA ASP A 71 10.17 14.02 -10.16
C ASP A 71 11.00 12.73 -10.01
N ALA A 72 10.61 11.86 -9.08
CA ALA A 72 11.28 10.59 -8.83
C ALA A 72 11.01 9.56 -9.93
N THR A 73 9.77 9.50 -10.42
CA THR A 73 9.31 8.46 -11.36
C THR A 73 9.53 8.81 -12.82
N GLU A 74 9.55 10.09 -13.18
CA GLU A 74 9.83 10.56 -14.54
C GLU A 74 10.76 11.79 -14.50
N PRO A 75 12.05 11.62 -14.15
CA PRO A 75 12.98 12.75 -14.02
C PRO A 75 13.19 13.52 -15.33
N ASN A 76 13.10 12.83 -16.48
CA ASN A 76 13.13 13.44 -17.81
C ASN A 76 11.94 12.94 -18.63
N ARG A 77 11.43 13.77 -19.54
CA ARG A 77 10.25 13.45 -20.36
C ARG A 77 10.38 12.12 -21.08
N GLY A 78 9.45 11.20 -20.82
CA GLY A 78 9.41 9.85 -21.40
C GLY A 78 10.46 8.88 -20.84
N GLN A 79 11.28 9.30 -19.88
CA GLN A 79 12.31 8.47 -19.25
C GLN A 79 11.92 8.18 -17.80
N PHE A 80 11.28 7.04 -17.59
CA PHE A 80 10.82 6.63 -16.28
C PHE A 80 11.93 5.96 -15.47
N ASN A 81 11.92 6.19 -14.16
CA ASN A 81 12.75 5.49 -13.19
C ASN A 81 11.90 4.99 -12.02
N PHE A 82 11.70 3.68 -11.95
CA PHE A 82 10.89 3.06 -10.89
C PHE A 82 11.72 2.42 -9.77
N SER A 83 13.05 2.48 -9.83
CA SER A 83 13.94 1.70 -8.95
C SER A 83 13.62 1.89 -7.46
N ALA A 84 13.51 3.15 -7.00
CA ALA A 84 13.25 3.44 -5.60
C ALA A 84 11.80 3.12 -5.18
N GLY A 85 10.82 3.36 -6.06
CA GLY A 85 9.42 3.01 -5.82
C GLY A 85 9.21 1.48 -5.76
N ASP A 86 9.87 0.74 -6.65
CA ASP A 86 9.86 -0.72 -6.70
C ASP A 86 10.54 -1.32 -5.47
N GLN A 87 11.61 -0.70 -4.96
CA GLN A 87 12.23 -1.13 -3.71
C GLN A 87 11.21 -1.11 -2.55
N ILE A 88 10.41 -0.05 -2.43
CA ILE A 88 9.39 0.07 -1.39
C ILE A 88 8.23 -0.92 -1.64
N TYR A 89 7.74 -0.99 -2.88
CA TYR A 89 6.68 -1.91 -3.26
C TYR A 89 7.06 -3.36 -2.93
N ASN A 90 8.26 -3.79 -3.32
CA ASN A 90 8.75 -5.14 -3.06
C ASN A 90 8.95 -5.38 -1.55
N TRP A 91 9.53 -4.42 -0.82
CA TRP A 91 9.72 -4.53 0.62
C TRP A 91 8.39 -4.71 1.37
N ALA A 92 7.35 -3.97 0.96
CA ALA A 92 6.03 -4.00 1.56
C ALA A 92 5.26 -5.29 1.24
N THR A 93 5.22 -5.67 -0.04
CA THR A 93 4.47 -6.86 -0.48
C THR A 93 5.08 -8.17 0.03
N GLN A 94 6.40 -8.25 0.17
CA GLN A 94 7.07 -9.38 0.85
C GLN A 94 6.64 -9.54 2.32
N ARG A 95 6.07 -8.49 2.93
CA ARG A 95 5.57 -8.47 4.32
C ARG A 95 4.04 -8.53 4.40
N GLY A 96 3.35 -8.79 3.29
CA GLY A 96 1.88 -8.84 3.24
C GLY A 96 1.21 -7.47 3.37
N MET A 97 1.97 -6.38 3.24
CA MET A 97 1.41 -5.04 3.29
C MET A 97 0.83 -4.63 1.94
N LYS A 98 -0.23 -3.82 1.98
CA LYS A 98 -0.75 -3.12 0.80
C LYS A 98 0.07 -1.84 0.54
N VAL A 99 -0.04 -1.31 -0.68
CA VAL A 99 0.66 -0.08 -1.07
C VAL A 99 -0.35 0.93 -1.62
N ARG A 100 -0.23 2.19 -1.19
CA ARG A 100 -0.88 3.35 -1.81
C ARG A 100 0.15 4.05 -2.70
N GLY A 101 -0.21 4.29 -3.94
CA GLY A 101 0.60 5.13 -4.83
C GLY A 101 0.38 6.60 -4.51
N HIS A 102 1.46 7.34 -4.33
CA HIS A 102 1.44 8.77 -4.01
C HIS A 102 2.60 9.46 -4.74
N THR A 103 2.35 10.35 -5.68
CA THR A 103 1.08 10.80 -6.28
C THR A 103 1.33 11.11 -7.76
N LEU A 104 0.29 11.16 -8.58
CA LEU A 104 0.47 11.21 -10.03
C LEU A 104 0.49 12.62 -10.63
N ALA A 105 -0.30 13.55 -10.11
CA ALA A 105 -0.38 14.91 -10.65
C ALA A 105 -0.46 15.93 -9.51
N TRP A 106 0.66 16.59 -9.21
CA TRP A 106 0.77 17.50 -8.08
C TRP A 106 1.56 18.75 -8.46
N HIS A 107 1.34 19.87 -7.75
CA HIS A 107 2.06 21.13 -7.96
C HIS A 107 3.46 21.11 -7.32
N ALA A 108 3.67 20.27 -6.32
CA ALA A 108 4.96 20.11 -5.65
C ALA A 108 5.74 18.94 -6.29
N GLN A 109 7.06 19.00 -6.22
CA GLN A 109 7.97 17.92 -6.67
C GLN A 109 7.70 17.47 -8.11
N GLN A 110 7.53 18.47 -8.99
CA GLN A 110 7.44 18.25 -10.43
C GLN A 110 8.85 18.09 -11.01
N PRO A 111 9.04 17.22 -12.01
CA PRO A 111 10.30 17.18 -12.75
C PRO A 111 10.51 18.52 -13.48
N GLN A 112 11.76 18.92 -13.69
CA GLN A 112 12.11 20.24 -14.23
C GLN A 112 11.40 20.55 -15.56
N PHE A 113 11.19 19.54 -16.41
CA PHE A 113 10.54 19.73 -17.70
C PHE A 113 9.04 20.05 -17.60
N TRP A 114 8.37 19.76 -16.48
CA TRP A 114 6.99 20.23 -16.27
C TRP A 114 6.95 21.72 -15.99
N GLY A 115 7.92 22.22 -15.21
CA GLY A 115 8.03 23.63 -14.86
C GLY A 115 8.25 24.56 -16.05
N SER A 116 8.72 24.04 -17.19
CA SER A 116 8.86 24.80 -18.45
C SER A 116 7.64 24.66 -19.39
N LEU A 117 6.65 23.84 -19.04
CA LEU A 117 5.45 23.60 -19.83
C LEU A 117 4.25 24.39 -19.30
N SER A 118 3.30 24.66 -20.19
CA SER A 118 2.00 25.23 -19.84
C SER A 118 0.93 24.77 -20.84
N GLY A 119 -0.34 25.06 -20.54
CA GLY A 119 -1.46 24.78 -21.44
C GLY A 119 -1.55 23.32 -21.89
N SER A 120 -1.72 23.11 -23.21
CA SER A 120 -1.82 21.77 -23.80
C SER A 120 -0.53 20.95 -23.65
N GLY A 121 0.64 21.59 -23.63
CA GLY A 121 1.92 20.90 -23.45
C GLY A 121 2.03 20.26 -22.07
N LEU A 122 1.69 21.00 -21.02
CA LEU A 122 1.66 20.47 -19.64
C LEU A 122 0.56 19.41 -19.49
N ARG A 123 -0.63 19.65 -20.07
CA ARG A 123 -1.72 18.67 -20.06
C ARG A 123 -1.30 17.33 -20.66
N GLN A 124 -0.62 17.34 -21.80
CA GLN A 124 -0.15 16.11 -22.43
C GLN A 124 0.92 15.41 -21.58
N ALA A 125 1.90 16.16 -21.06
CA ALA A 125 2.92 15.60 -20.17
C ALA A 125 2.31 14.93 -18.93
N MET A 126 1.31 15.56 -18.30
CA MET A 126 0.60 14.98 -17.16
C MET A 126 -0.14 13.68 -17.53
N ILE A 127 -0.82 13.64 -18.67
CA ILE A 127 -1.51 12.43 -19.16
C ILE A 127 -0.51 11.30 -19.43
N ASP A 128 0.60 11.62 -20.11
CA ASP A 128 1.65 10.64 -20.43
C ASP A 128 2.27 10.07 -19.16
N HIS A 129 2.54 10.93 -18.16
CA HIS A 129 3.06 10.54 -16.85
C HIS A 129 2.11 9.59 -16.11
N ILE A 130 0.84 9.98 -15.96
CA ILE A 130 -0.19 9.15 -15.32
C ILE A 130 -0.24 7.78 -15.98
N ASN A 131 -0.28 7.73 -17.32
CA ASN A 131 -0.34 6.47 -18.06
C ASN A 131 0.92 5.62 -17.83
N GLY A 132 2.12 6.21 -17.90
CA GLY A 132 3.37 5.50 -17.71
C GLY A 132 3.51 4.89 -16.31
N VAL A 133 3.28 5.70 -15.27
CA VAL A 133 3.37 5.24 -13.88
C VAL A 133 2.30 4.20 -13.56
N MET A 134 1.04 4.44 -13.93
CA MET A 134 -0.04 3.49 -13.67
C MET A 134 0.10 2.19 -14.47
N ALA A 135 0.69 2.24 -15.68
CA ALA A 135 0.98 1.03 -16.45
C ALA A 135 2.02 0.16 -15.74
N HIS A 136 3.10 0.74 -15.21
CA HIS A 136 4.13 0.01 -14.46
C HIS A 136 3.57 -0.69 -13.21
N TYR A 137 2.65 -0.02 -12.51
CA TYR A 137 2.02 -0.53 -11.29
C TYR A 137 0.62 -1.15 -11.50
N LYS A 138 0.26 -1.49 -12.74
CA LYS A 138 -1.08 -1.98 -13.08
C LYS A 138 -1.45 -3.23 -12.26
N GLY A 139 -2.54 -3.14 -11.51
CA GLY A 139 -3.05 -4.24 -10.67
C GLY A 139 -2.25 -4.51 -9.39
N LYS A 140 -1.24 -3.69 -9.08
CA LYS A 140 -0.34 -3.90 -7.94
C LYS A 140 -0.69 -3.09 -6.70
N LEU A 141 -1.16 -1.85 -6.85
CA LEU A 141 -1.42 -0.95 -5.71
C LEU A 141 -2.89 -0.98 -5.29
N ALA A 142 -3.15 -0.81 -4.00
CA ALA A 142 -4.49 -0.83 -3.42
C ALA A 142 -5.28 0.46 -3.70
N ALA A 143 -4.57 1.60 -3.85
CA ALA A 143 -5.14 2.90 -4.14
C ALA A 143 -4.09 3.82 -4.79
N TRP A 144 -4.56 4.87 -5.45
CA TRP A 144 -3.74 5.97 -5.94
C TRP A 144 -4.27 7.30 -5.41
N ASP A 145 -3.36 8.11 -4.90
CA ASP A 145 -3.54 9.56 -4.88
C ASP A 145 -3.26 10.04 -6.31
N VAL A 146 -4.31 10.36 -7.05
CA VAL A 146 -4.17 10.79 -8.45
C VAL A 146 -3.80 12.28 -8.52
N VAL A 147 -4.42 13.11 -7.66
CA VAL A 147 -4.22 14.56 -7.55
C VAL A 147 -4.10 14.95 -6.08
#